data_AF-A0A8D0GAM1-F1
#
_entry.id   AF-A0A8D0GAM1-F1
#
_cell.length_a   1.000
_cell.length_b   1.000
_cell.length_c   1.000
_cell.angle_alpha   90.00
_cell.angle_beta   90.00
_cell.angle_gamma   90.00
#
_symmetry.space_group_name_H-M   'P 1'
#
loop_
_entity.id
_entity.type
_entity.pdbx_description
1 polymer ?
#
loop_
_entity_poly.entity_id
_entity_poly.type
_entity_poly.pdbx_seq_one_letter_code
_entity_poly.pdbx_strand_id
1 'polypeptide(L)'
;MGSRGQVEGELKQKLDEEGSKCSILAKQQNFNERCCIRCCSPFTFLINTKRPCQDCKYNICKNCSSYEKKEKAWLCTVCQQAR
;
A
#
# COMPACT_ATOMS: atom_id res chain seq x y z
N MET A 1 -11.88 5.71 -32.05
CA MET A 1 -11.45 4.45 -31.40
C MET A 1 -10.26 4.67 -30.46
N GLY A 2 -10.31 5.62 -29.52
CA GLY A 2 -9.13 6.01 -28.74
C GLY A 2 -9.50 6.47 -27.35
N SER A 3 -9.64 5.54 -26.40
CA SER A 3 -9.74 5.87 -24.96
C SER A 3 -9.42 4.68 -24.04
N ARG A 4 -9.51 3.43 -24.52
CA ARG A 4 -9.27 2.23 -23.66
C ARG A 4 -7.80 1.84 -23.50
N GLY A 5 -6.93 2.12 -24.48
CA GLY A 5 -5.53 1.69 -24.44
C GLY A 5 -4.58 2.52 -23.56
N GLN A 6 -4.92 3.78 -23.25
CA GLN A 6 -4.05 4.65 -22.43
C GLN A 6 -4.12 4.30 -20.94
N VAL A 7 -5.32 3.98 -20.45
CA VAL A 7 -5.56 3.72 -19.03
C VAL A 7 -4.85 2.45 -18.56
N GLU A 8 -4.73 1.45 -19.44
CA GLU A 8 -4.08 0.17 -19.13
C GLU A 8 -2.57 0.31 -18.94
N GLY A 9 -1.93 1.17 -19.74
CA GLY A 9 -0.51 1.50 -19.61
C GLY A 9 -0.21 2.26 -18.32
N GLU A 10 -1.03 3.25 -17.96
CA GLU A 10 -0.89 4.01 -16.72
C GLU A 10 -1.11 3.13 -15.47
N LEU A 11 -2.05 2.19 -15.51
CA LEU A 11 -2.26 1.24 -14.41
C LEU A 11 -1.08 0.27 -14.29
N LYS A 12 -0.59 -0.29 -15.39
CA LYS A 12 0.60 -1.16 -15.38
C LYS A 12 1.83 -0.42 -14.86
N GLN A 13 2.06 0.82 -15.30
CA GLN A 13 3.18 1.63 -14.83
C GLN A 13 3.10 1.89 -13.32
N LYS A 14 1.92 2.22 -12.78
CA LYS A 14 1.72 2.39 -11.34
C LYS A 14 1.97 1.10 -10.56
N LEU A 15 1.59 -0.06 -11.12
CA LEU A 15 1.83 -1.37 -10.51
C LEU A 15 3.32 -1.74 -10.50
N ASP A 16 4.03 -1.52 -11.61
CA ASP A 16 5.48 -1.77 -11.72
C ASP A 16 6.30 -0.82 -10.84
N GLU A 17 5.92 0.46 -10.77
CA GLU A 17 6.55 1.43 -9.88
C GLU A 17 6.35 1.05 -8.40
N GLU A 18 5.16 0.61 -8.01
CA GLU A 18 4.91 0.10 -6.66
C GLU A 18 5.71 -1.18 -6.36
N GLY A 19 5.83 -2.08 -7.34
CA GLY A 19 6.64 -3.31 -7.22
C GLY A 19 8.13 -3.01 -7.03
N SER A 20 8.68 -2.09 -7.82
CA SER A 20 10.07 -1.64 -7.74
C SER A 20 10.37 -0.95 -6.41
N LYS A 21 9.48 -0.06 -5.93
CA LYS A 21 9.58 0.58 -4.60
C LYS A 21 9.61 -0.46 -3.48
N CYS A 22 8.73 -1.46 -3.50
CA CYS A 22 8.71 -2.51 -2.48
C CYS A 22 10.04 -3.28 -2.38
N SER A 23 10.68 -3.58 -3.52
CA SER A 23 11.94 -4.34 -3.57
C SER A 23 13.15 -3.60 -2.98
N ILE A 24 13.18 -2.27 -3.09
CA ILE A 24 14.25 -1.42 -2.56
C ILE A 24 14.05 -1.19 -1.05
N LEU A 25 12.81 -0.96 -0.65
CA LEU A 25 12.44 -0.66 0.75
C LEU A 25 12.55 -1.88 1.65
N ALA A 26 12.34 -3.08 1.12
CA ALA A 26 12.58 -4.33 1.84
C ALA A 26 14.04 -4.53 2.28
N LYS A 27 15.00 -3.84 1.63
CA LYS A 27 16.43 -3.88 1.97
C LYS A 27 16.82 -2.90 3.08
N GLN A 28 15.96 -1.93 3.42
CA GLN A 28 16.18 -0.99 4.51
C GLN A 28 15.58 -1.57 5.79
N GLN A 29 16.42 -2.13 6.67
CA GLN A 29 15.99 -2.56 7.99
C GLN A 29 15.31 -1.36 8.69
N ASN A 30 14.04 -1.53 9.09
CA ASN A 30 13.21 -0.55 9.78
C ASN A 30 12.44 0.47 8.93
N PHE A 31 12.46 0.40 7.58
CA PHE A 31 11.62 1.31 6.79
C PHE A 31 10.14 1.17 7.16
N ASN A 32 9.64 -0.07 7.19
CA ASN A 32 8.22 -0.31 7.48
C ASN A 32 7.83 -0.08 8.95
N GLU A 33 8.79 0.12 9.84
CA GLU A 33 8.49 0.56 11.21
C GLU A 33 8.16 2.04 11.27
N ARG A 34 8.76 2.82 10.36
CA ARG A 34 8.72 4.29 10.32
C ARG A 34 7.85 4.85 9.20
N CYS A 35 7.64 4.10 8.12
CA CYS A 35 6.94 4.55 6.92
C CYS A 35 5.93 3.51 6.41
N CYS A 36 4.86 3.99 5.79
CA CYS A 36 3.87 3.16 5.10
C CYS A 36 4.53 2.40 3.94
N ILE A 37 4.33 1.08 3.85
CA ILE A 37 4.92 0.28 2.76
C ILE A 37 4.37 0.63 1.36
N ARG A 38 3.18 1.25 1.30
CA ARG A 38 2.51 1.63 0.05
C ARG A 38 2.94 3.01 -0.40
N CYS A 39 2.55 4.06 0.31
CA CYS A 39 2.84 5.44 -0.10
C CYS A 39 4.22 5.95 0.32
N CYS A 40 5.02 5.15 1.03
CA CYS A 40 6.34 5.49 1.53
C CYS A 40 6.41 6.67 2.52
N SER A 41 5.26 7.26 2.89
CA SER A 41 5.21 8.40 3.80
C SER A 41 5.45 7.97 5.25
N PRO A 42 6.14 8.79 6.06
CA PRO A 42 6.42 8.48 7.47
C PRO A 42 5.13 8.42 8.28
N PHE A 43 5.07 7.50 9.23
CA PHE A 43 4.04 7.48 10.26
C PHE A 43 4.27 8.68 11.19
N THR A 44 3.22 9.45 11.40
CA THR A 44 3.21 10.57 12.32
C THR A 44 2.06 10.37 13.28
N PHE A 45 2.26 10.77 14.53
CA PHE A 45 1.23 10.68 15.55
C PHE A 45 -0.01 11.48 15.10
N LEU A 46 -1.22 10.91 15.32
CA LEU A 46 -2.55 11.45 14.99
C LEU A 46 -2.91 11.57 13.49
N ILE A 47 -2.03 12.09 12.64
CA ILE A 47 -2.38 12.38 11.23
C ILE A 47 -2.20 11.14 10.36
N ASN A 48 -1.10 10.42 10.58
CA ASN A 48 -0.68 9.29 9.75
C ASN A 48 -0.43 8.03 10.60
N THR A 49 -1.46 7.61 11.33
CA THR A 49 -1.39 6.48 12.27
C THR A 49 -0.98 5.18 11.57
N LYS A 50 -0.05 4.45 12.20
CA LYS A 50 0.44 3.13 11.78
C LYS A 50 -0.61 2.04 12.04
N ARG A 51 -0.86 1.17 11.06
CA ARG A 51 -1.78 0.03 11.16
C ARG A 51 -1.17 -1.19 10.47
N PRO A 52 -1.24 -2.41 11.03
CA PRO A 52 -0.81 -3.62 10.33
C PRO A 52 -1.88 -4.08 9.32
N CYS A 53 -1.47 -4.42 8.10
CA CYS A 53 -2.32 -5.14 7.15
C CYS A 53 -2.50 -6.59 7.63
N GLN A 54 -3.74 -7.09 7.65
CA GLN A 54 -4.00 -8.46 8.10
C GLN A 54 -3.41 -9.53 7.17
N ASP A 55 -3.32 -9.27 5.88
CA ASP A 55 -2.87 -10.28 4.91
C ASP A 55 -1.36 -10.30 4.78
N CYS A 56 -0.76 -9.18 4.38
CA CYS A 56 0.68 -9.10 4.10
C CYS A 56 1.54 -8.70 5.30
N LYS A 57 0.93 -8.43 6.47
CA LYS A 57 1.59 -8.05 7.74
C LYS A 57 2.42 -6.76 7.74
N TYR A 58 2.59 -6.09 6.59
CA TYR A 58 3.24 -4.78 6.53
C TYR A 58 2.39 -3.68 7.19
N ASN A 59 3.08 -2.71 7.78
CA ASN A 59 2.46 -1.48 8.28
C ASN A 59 2.07 -0.54 7.14
N ILE A 60 0.88 0.04 7.28
CA ILE A 60 0.27 0.95 6.33
C ILE A 60 -0.31 2.16 7.06
N CYS A 61 -0.44 3.27 6.33
CA CYS A 61 -1.13 4.45 6.82
C CYS A 61 -2.64 4.38 6.63
N LYS A 62 -3.37 5.32 7.24
CA LYS A 62 -4.82 5.42 7.09
C LYS A 62 -5.29 5.52 5.64
N ASN A 63 -4.54 6.26 4.80
CA ASN A 63 -4.90 6.51 3.40
C ASN A 63 -4.64 5.28 2.51
N CYS A 64 -3.76 4.38 2.95
CA CYS A 64 -3.46 3.13 2.24
C CYS A 64 -4.14 1.92 2.88
N SER A 65 -5.08 2.14 3.80
CA SER A 65 -5.79 1.10 4.54
C SER A 65 -7.30 1.17 4.31
N SER A 66 -7.93 0.00 4.18
CA SER A 66 -9.38 -0.20 4.21
C SER A 66 -9.76 -1.09 5.38
N TYR A 67 -10.91 -0.84 6.01
CA TYR A 67 -11.40 -1.68 7.11
C TYR A 67 -12.36 -2.75 6.56
N GLU A 68 -11.98 -4.02 6.71
CA GLU A 68 -12.84 -5.15 6.43
C GLU A 68 -13.75 -5.41 7.63
N LYS A 69 -15.05 -5.17 7.47
CA LYS A 69 -16.03 -5.25 8.57
C LYS A 69 -16.22 -6.68 9.05
N LYS A 70 -16.18 -7.66 8.15
CA LYS A 70 -16.41 -9.07 8.49
C LYS A 70 -15.33 -9.61 9.41
N GLU A 71 -14.07 -9.35 9.07
CA GLU A 71 -12.88 -9.81 9.81
C GLU A 71 -12.44 -8.81 10.88
N LYS A 72 -13.11 -7.66 10.98
CA LYS A 72 -12.77 -6.53 11.86
C LYS A 72 -11.30 -6.11 11.75
N ALA A 73 -10.76 -6.13 10.53
CA ALA A 73 -9.33 -6.02 10.28
C ALA A 73 -8.99 -4.92 9.27
N TRP A 74 -7.76 -4.39 9.37
CA TRP A 74 -7.24 -3.44 8.38
C TRP A 74 -6.54 -4.19 7.24
N LEU A 75 -6.86 -3.84 6.01
CA LEU A 75 -6.22 -4.36 4.81
C LEU A 75 -5.55 -3.22 4.05
N CYS A 76 -4.39 -3.49 3.45
CA CYS A 76 -3.83 -2.53 2.51
C CYS A 76 -4.65 -2.53 1.21
N THR A 77 -4.69 -1.40 0.53
CA THR A 77 -5.46 -1.23 -0.72
C THR A 77 -5.17 -2.32 -1.76
N VAL A 78 -3.92 -2.80 -1.84
CA VAL A 78 -3.51 -3.88 -2.75
C VAL A 78 -4.05 -5.25 -2.32
N CYS A 79 -3.93 -5.62 -1.04
CA CYS A 79 -4.50 -6.87 -0.53
C CYS A 79 -6.03 -6.88 -0.63
N GLN A 80 -6.67 -5.72 -0.45
CA GLN A 80 -8.10 -5.57 -0.64
C GLN A 80 -8.53 -5.80 -2.10
N GLN A 81 -7.75 -5.32 -3.08
CA GLN A 81 -8.03 -5.51 -4.51
C GLN A 81 -7.75 -6.94 -5.00
N ALA A 82 -6.89 -7.67 -4.31
CA ALA A 82 -6.58 -9.06 -4.63
C ALA A 82 -7.59 -10.08 -4.05
N ARG A 83 -8.58 -9.60 -3.27
CA ARG A 83 -9.66 -10.40 -2.68
C ARG A 83 -10.89 -10.42 -3.57
#